data_AF-A0AAI9DP48-F1
#
_entry.id   AF-A0AAI9DP48-F1
#
_cell.length_a   1.000
_cell.length_b   1.000
_cell.length_c   1.000
_cell.angle_alpha   90.00
_cell.angle_beta   90.00
_cell.angle_gamma   90.00
#
_symmetry.space_group_name_H-M   'P 1'
#
loop_
_entity.id
_entity.type
_entity.pdbx_description
1 polymer ?
#
loop_
_entity_poly.entity_id
_entity_poly.type
_entity_poly.pdbx_seq_one_letter_code
_entity_poly.pdbx_strand_id
1 'polypeptide(L)'
;MLMIVSLSAASKVLPETSSFTQQQIFTHWVENRCIGKITADKALVSDANASAAAWLEVSSLPVEVFEKADAAIDKGLKEPLTGSTHYSYNVLKCTLIAQSRDIQSIYSK
;
A
#
# COMPACT_ATOMS: atom_id res chain seq x y z
N MET A 1 -49.18 -20.12 8.93
CA MET A 1 -48.50 -18.81 9.00
C MET A 1 -47.01 -19.09 9.07
N LEU A 2 -46.31 -19.02 7.92
CA LEU A 2 -44.87 -19.30 7.85
C LEU A 2 -44.12 -18.06 8.37
N MET A 3 -43.40 -18.19 9.49
CA MET A 3 -42.50 -17.14 9.95
C MET A 3 -41.23 -17.17 9.11
N ILE A 4 -41.08 -16.17 8.24
CA ILE A 4 -39.85 -15.91 7.49
C ILE A 4 -38.88 -15.29 8.49
N VAL A 5 -37.91 -16.06 8.97
CA VAL A 5 -36.80 -15.54 9.76
C VAL A 5 -35.88 -14.80 8.80
N SER A 6 -35.95 -13.47 8.80
CA SER A 6 -35.02 -12.63 8.05
C SER A 6 -33.63 -12.71 8.69
N LEU A 7 -32.74 -13.52 8.11
CA LEU A 7 -31.30 -13.44 8.39
C LEU A 7 -30.80 -12.12 7.80
N SER A 8 -30.68 -11.09 8.63
CA SER A 8 -29.92 -9.89 8.30
C SER A 8 -28.46 -10.28 8.09
N ALA A 9 -27.99 -10.22 6.84
CA ALA A 9 -26.59 -10.40 6.51
C ALA A 9 -25.77 -9.32 7.25
N ALA A 10 -24.92 -9.73 8.20
CA ALA A 10 -23.99 -8.82 8.84
C ALA A 10 -23.04 -8.27 7.77
N SER A 11 -23.16 -6.98 7.44
CA SER A 11 -22.10 -6.28 6.69
C SER A 11 -20.83 -6.35 7.51
N LYS A 12 -19.80 -7.02 6.98
CA LYS A 12 -18.47 -6.99 7.58
C LYS A 12 -17.91 -5.57 7.41
N VAL A 13 -17.88 -4.82 8.50
CA VAL A 13 -17.22 -3.51 8.56
C VAL A 13 -15.73 -3.73 8.30
N LEU A 14 -15.15 -2.96 7.37
CA LEU A 14 -13.71 -2.98 7.11
C LEU A 14 -12.95 -2.39 8.31
N PRO A 15 -11.71 -2.83 8.58
CA PRO A 15 -10.92 -2.25 9.67
C PRO A 15 -10.58 -0.78 9.36
N GLU A 16 -10.63 0.06 10.39
CA GLU A 16 -10.15 1.44 10.32
C GLU A 16 -8.63 1.48 10.12
N THR A 17 -8.10 2.46 9.39
CA THR A 17 -6.65 2.58 9.12
C THR A 17 -5.82 2.72 10.39
N SER A 18 -6.36 3.36 11.42
CA SER A 18 -5.72 3.53 12.74
C SER A 18 -5.66 2.23 13.57
N SER A 19 -6.33 1.16 13.16
CA SER A 19 -6.28 -0.14 13.84
C SER A 19 -5.03 -0.95 13.52
N PHE A 20 -4.25 -0.53 12.52
CA PHE A 20 -3.02 -1.17 12.09
C PHE A 20 -1.80 -0.70 12.91
N THR A 21 -0.77 -1.53 13.00
CA THR A 21 0.51 -1.14 13.61
C THR A 21 1.21 -0.06 12.77
N GLN A 22 2.06 0.77 13.38
CA GLN A 22 2.82 1.80 12.66
C GLN A 22 3.67 1.23 11.52
N GLN A 23 4.22 0.02 11.69
CA GLN A 23 4.96 -0.67 10.63
C GLN A 23 4.05 -1.06 9.46
N GLN A 24 2.84 -1.56 9.73
CA GLN A 24 1.88 -1.88 8.68
C GLN A 24 1.40 -0.62 7.97
N ILE A 25 1.06 0.44 8.71
CA ILE A 25 0.69 1.75 8.16
C ILE A 25 1.76 2.25 7.19
N PHE A 26 3.02 2.25 7.60
CA PHE A 26 4.13 2.64 6.75
C PHE A 26 4.28 1.73 5.52
N THR A 27 4.14 0.41 5.69
CA THR A 27 4.21 -0.55 4.59
C THR A 27 3.09 -0.32 3.56
N HIS A 28 1.87 -0.06 4.02
CA HIS A 28 0.73 0.26 3.16
C HIS A 28 0.89 1.59 2.44
N TRP A 29 1.44 2.60 3.11
CA TRP A 29 1.84 3.85 2.47
C TRP A 29 2.82 3.58 1.31
N VAL A 30 3.88 2.79 1.54
CA VAL A 30 4.90 2.48 0.53
C VAL A 30 4.27 1.75 -0.67
N GLU A 31 3.41 0.77 -0.41
CA GLU A 31 2.73 0.00 -1.46
C GLU A 31 1.80 0.88 -2.30
N ASN A 32 0.94 1.68 -1.68
CA ASN A 32 0.01 2.57 -2.39
C ASN A 32 0.76 3.67 -3.15
N ARG A 33 1.81 4.23 -2.55
CA ARG A 33 2.66 5.22 -3.22
C ARG A 33 3.37 4.63 -4.44
N CYS A 34 3.84 3.39 -4.33
CA CYS A 34 4.44 2.66 -5.45
C CYS A 34 3.43 2.39 -6.57
N ILE A 35 2.19 1.99 -6.25
CA ILE A 35 1.13 1.75 -7.25
C ILE A 35 0.87 3.02 -8.07
N GLY A 36 0.86 4.19 -7.42
CA GLY A 36 0.73 5.47 -8.11
C GLY A 36 1.87 5.79 -9.09
N LYS A 37 3.04 5.16 -8.95
CA LYS A 37 4.22 5.37 -9.83
C LYS A 37 4.29 4.40 -11.01
N ILE A 38 3.56 3.29 -11.00
CA ILE A 38 3.66 2.24 -12.03
C ILE A 38 2.63 2.38 -13.16
N THR A 39 1.79 3.40 -13.14
CA THR A 39 0.71 3.60 -14.11
C THR A 39 0.66 5.05 -14.60
N ALA A 40 0.19 5.23 -15.84
CA ALA A 40 -0.09 6.54 -16.42
C ALA A 40 -1.60 6.90 -16.35
N ASP A 41 -2.44 5.97 -15.87
CA ASP A 41 -3.86 6.23 -15.67
C ASP A 41 -4.07 7.24 -14.54
N LYS A 42 -4.50 8.45 -14.89
CA LYS A 42 -4.68 9.55 -13.94
C LYS A 42 -5.69 9.25 -12.84
N ALA A 43 -6.74 8.47 -13.12
CA ALA A 43 -7.72 8.11 -12.11
C ALA A 43 -7.07 7.19 -11.06
N LEU A 44 -6.37 6.16 -11.52
CA LEU A 44 -5.66 5.25 -10.64
C LEU A 44 -4.49 5.92 -9.89
N VAL A 45 -3.76 6.83 -10.52
CA VAL A 45 -2.72 7.63 -9.86
C VAL A 45 -3.33 8.46 -8.71
N SER A 46 -4.46 9.12 -8.97
CA SER A 46 -5.13 9.97 -7.96
C SER A 46 -5.65 9.15 -6.79
N ASP A 47 -6.28 8.00 -7.08
CA ASP A 47 -6.80 7.07 -6.07
C ASP A 47 -5.68 6.48 -5.21
N ALA A 48 -4.60 6.00 -5.83
CA ALA A 48 -3.46 5.43 -5.13
C ALA A 48 -2.74 6.47 -4.24
N ASN A 49 -2.61 7.71 -4.71
CA ASN A 49 -2.03 8.79 -3.92
C ASN A 49 -2.94 9.23 -2.77
N ALA A 50 -4.26 9.28 -2.96
CA ALA A 50 -5.21 9.55 -1.89
C ALA A 50 -5.19 8.44 -0.83
N SER A 51 -5.08 7.17 -1.27
CA SER A 51 -4.93 6.01 -0.39
C SER A 51 -3.63 6.08 0.42
N ALA A 52 -2.50 6.41 -0.22
CA ALA A 52 -1.24 6.64 0.48
C ALA A 52 -1.35 7.79 1.50
N ALA A 53 -2.00 8.89 1.14
CA ALA A 53 -2.21 10.03 2.06
C ALA A 53 -3.03 9.62 3.30
N ALA A 54 -4.01 8.74 3.17
CA ALA A 54 -4.78 8.23 4.32
C ALA A 54 -3.90 7.43 5.31
N TRP A 55 -2.90 6.69 4.82
CA TRP A 55 -1.91 6.03 5.68
C TRP A 55 -0.93 7.00 6.32
N LEU A 56 -0.53 8.06 5.58
CA LEU A 56 0.33 9.12 6.11
C LEU A 56 -0.33 9.84 7.30
N GLU A 57 -1.62 10.16 7.17
CA GLU A 57 -2.40 10.88 8.19
C GLU A 57 -2.42 10.17 9.56
N VAL A 58 -2.48 8.84 9.56
CA VAL A 58 -2.53 8.03 10.78
C VAL A 58 -1.15 7.55 11.26
N SER A 59 -0.08 7.95 10.56
CA SER A 59 1.28 7.59 10.96
C SER A 59 1.85 8.56 11.97
N SER A 60 2.60 8.04 12.94
CA SER A 60 3.39 8.84 13.88
C SER A 60 4.83 9.06 13.43
N LEU A 61 5.20 8.60 12.22
CA LEU A 61 6.55 8.73 11.69
C LEU A 61 6.80 10.15 11.17
N PRO A 62 8.03 10.66 11.27
CA PRO A 62 8.38 11.98 10.74
C PRO A 62 8.42 11.95 9.20
N VAL A 63 8.14 13.09 8.57
CA VAL A 63 7.98 13.21 7.10
C VAL A 63 9.21 12.74 6.33
N GLU A 64 10.41 12.91 6.89
CA GLU A 64 11.68 12.52 6.29
C GLU A 64 11.80 11.01 6.09
N VAL A 65 11.06 10.19 6.86
CA VAL A 65 11.00 8.74 6.66
C VAL A 65 10.27 8.41 5.36
N PHE A 66 9.19 9.14 5.06
CA PHE A 66 8.42 8.99 3.83
C PHE A 66 9.17 9.49 2.60
N GLU A 67 9.90 10.61 2.72
CA GLU A 67 10.76 11.11 1.64
C GLU A 67 11.85 10.10 1.27
N LYS A 68 12.52 9.50 2.27
CA LYS A 68 13.51 8.43 2.06
C LYS A 68 12.87 7.20 1.42
N ALA A 69 11.65 6.85 1.84
CA ALA A 69 10.91 5.73 1.29
C ALA A 69 10.49 5.97 -0.16
N ASP A 70 10.08 7.18 -0.55
CA ASP A 70 9.74 7.53 -1.94
C ASP A 70 10.95 7.35 -2.86
N ALA A 71 12.13 7.80 -2.41
CA ALA A 71 13.38 7.58 -3.13
C ALA A 71 13.76 6.10 -3.25
N ALA A 72 13.50 5.31 -2.19
CA ALA A 72 13.72 3.86 -2.21
C ALA A 72 12.75 3.14 -3.16
N ILE A 73 11.49 3.59 -3.27
CA ILE A 73 10.54 3.10 -4.26
C ILE A 73 11.07 3.32 -5.68
N ASP A 74 11.55 4.53 -5.98
CA ASP A 74 12.07 4.87 -7.32
C ASP A 74 13.28 4.01 -7.69
N LYS A 75 14.12 3.65 -6.72
CA LYS A 75 15.22 2.70 -6.91
C LYS A 75 14.68 1.29 -7.16
N GLY A 76 13.79 0.80 -6.29
CA GLY A 76 13.23 -0.54 -6.38
C GLY A 76 12.45 -0.80 -7.67
N LEU A 77 11.77 0.21 -8.21
CA LEU A 77 11.02 0.08 -9.48
C LEU A 77 11.91 -0.20 -10.69
N LYS A 78 13.19 0.21 -10.64
CA LYS A 78 14.19 -0.03 -11.69
C LYS A 78 14.71 -1.47 -11.69
N GLU A 79 14.54 -2.20 -10.59
CA GLU A 79 14.99 -3.59 -10.51
C GLU A 79 14.18 -4.49 -11.46
N PRO A 80 14.83 -5.39 -12.22
CA PRO A 80 14.11 -6.31 -13.09
C PRO A 80 13.30 -7.31 -12.26
N LEU A 81 12.07 -7.57 -12.69
CA LEU A 81 11.24 -8.65 -12.14
C LEU A 81 10.66 -9.44 -13.31
N THR A 82 10.97 -10.73 -13.35
CA THR A 82 10.53 -11.65 -14.40
C THR A 82 9.76 -12.81 -13.79
N GLY A 83 8.85 -13.39 -14.56
CA GLY A 83 8.10 -14.59 -14.18
C GLY A 83 7.96 -15.56 -15.35
N SER A 84 7.13 -16.58 -15.17
CA SER A 84 6.84 -17.57 -16.22
C SER A 84 5.90 -17.06 -17.32
N THR A 85 5.40 -15.82 -17.22
CA THR A 85 4.47 -15.21 -18.17
C THR A 85 5.01 -13.89 -18.73
N HIS A 86 4.30 -13.30 -19.69
CA HIS A 86 4.70 -12.08 -20.40
C HIS A 86 4.41 -10.77 -19.64
N TYR A 87 3.77 -10.83 -18.47
CA TYR A 87 3.41 -9.62 -17.72
C TYR A 87 4.62 -8.97 -17.04
N SER A 88 4.54 -7.66 -16.77
CA SER A 88 5.62 -6.89 -16.12
C SER A 88 5.68 -7.06 -14.60
N TYR A 89 4.63 -7.61 -13.99
CA TYR A 89 4.53 -7.83 -12.53
C TYR A 89 4.73 -6.56 -11.68
N ASN A 90 4.47 -5.37 -12.22
CA ASN A 90 4.71 -4.11 -11.50
C ASN A 90 3.92 -4.00 -10.18
N VAL A 91 2.69 -4.51 -10.13
CA VAL A 91 1.90 -4.56 -8.89
C VAL A 91 2.58 -5.43 -7.83
N LEU A 92 3.01 -6.64 -8.21
CA LEU A 92 3.78 -7.52 -7.32
C LEU A 92 5.08 -6.86 -6.88
N LYS A 93 5.77 -6.15 -7.78
CA LYS A 93 6.98 -5.40 -7.45
C LYS A 93 6.72 -4.39 -6.33
N CYS A 94 5.58 -3.69 -6.32
CA CYS A 94 5.22 -2.78 -5.24
C CYS A 94 5.07 -3.48 -3.88
N THR A 95 4.40 -4.64 -3.85
CA THR A 95 4.30 -5.46 -2.64
C THR A 95 5.68 -5.93 -2.14
N LEU A 96 6.59 -6.30 -3.06
CA LEU A 96 7.96 -6.71 -2.73
C LEU A 96 8.83 -5.53 -2.24
N ILE A 97 8.72 -4.36 -2.87
CA ILE A 97 9.41 -3.13 -2.45
C ILE A 97 8.97 -2.76 -1.03
N ALA A 98 7.65 -2.76 -0.76
CA ALA A 98 7.11 -2.41 0.56
C ALA A 98 7.60 -3.32 1.69
N GLN A 99 7.93 -4.57 1.38
CA GLN A 99 8.47 -5.54 2.34
C GLN A 99 10.01 -5.66 2.31
N SER A 100 10.68 -4.89 1.45
CA SER A 100 12.12 -5.01 1.24
C SER A 100 12.95 -4.64 2.47
N ARG A 101 14.17 -5.17 2.56
CA ARG A 101 15.12 -4.82 3.62
C ARG A 101 15.46 -3.33 3.64
N ASP A 102 15.50 -2.67 2.49
CA ASP A 102 15.76 -1.23 2.38
C ASP A 102 14.63 -0.43 3.07
N ILE A 103 13.36 -0.77 2.81
CA ILE A 103 12.20 -0.13 3.44
C ILE A 103 12.15 -0.44 4.95
N GLN A 104 12.41 -1.69 5.35
CA GLN A 104 12.47 -2.05 6.78
C GLN A 104 13.57 -1.26 7.52
N SER A 105 14.73 -1.07 6.89
CA SER A 105 15.82 -0.27 7.47
C SER A 105 15.46 1.22 7.59
N ILE A 106 14.63 1.75 6.69
CA ILE A 106 14.12 3.12 6.78
C ILE A 106 13.12 3.26 7.94
N TYR A 107 12.24 2.28 8.15
CA TYR A 107 11.30 2.29 9.27
C TYR A 107 11.96 2.23 10.65
N SER A 108 13.06 1.46 10.79
CA SER A 108 13.74 1.25 12.07
C SER A 108 14.72 2.37 12.49
N LYS A 109 14.76 3.49 11.77
CA LYS A 109 15.67 4.62 12.02
C LYS A 109 14.91 5.87 12.43
#